data_AF-A0A212CXJ4-F1
#
_entry.id   AF-A0A212CXJ4-F1
#
_cell.length_a   1.000
_cell.length_b   1.000
_cell.length_c   1.000
_cell.angle_alpha   90.00
_cell.angle_beta   90.00
_cell.angle_gamma   90.00
#
_symmetry.space_group_name_H-M   'P 1'
#
loop_
_entity.id
_entity.type
_entity.pdbx_description
1 polymer ?
#
loop_
_entity_poly.entity_id
_entity_poly.type
_entity_poly.pdbx_seq_one_letter_code
_entity_poly.pdbx_strand_id
1 'polypeptide(L)'
;YAMRLKTHSSPNATPEDKQLAALCYRCLALLYWRMFRLKRDHAVKYSKALIDYFKNSSKAAQAPSPWGASGKSTGTPSPMSPNPSPTGSVGSQGSLSNASALSPSTIVSIPQRIHQMAANHVSITNSILHSYDYWEMADNLAKENREFFNDLDLLMGPVTLHSSMEHLVQYSQQGLHWLRNSAHLA
;
A
#
# COMPACT_ATOMS: atom_id res chain seq x y z
N TYR A 1 8.43 -17.73 5.88
CA TYR A 1 8.81 -18.76 6.87
C TYR A 1 10.32 -19.01 6.89
N ALA A 2 11.02 -19.09 5.74
CA ALA A 2 12.48 -19.25 5.68
C ALA A 2 13.31 -18.07 6.24
N MET A 3 12.88 -16.81 6.06
CA MET A 3 13.60 -15.63 6.59
C MET A 3 13.17 -15.21 8.00
N ARG A 4 12.76 -16.17 8.84
CA ARG A 4 12.71 -15.95 10.30
C ARG A 4 14.04 -16.31 10.97
N LEU A 5 15.08 -16.56 10.17
CA LEU A 5 16.48 -16.61 10.58
C LEU A 5 16.96 -15.16 10.82
N LYS A 6 16.65 -14.68 12.02
CA LYS A 6 17.14 -13.43 12.59
C LYS A 6 18.61 -13.54 13.00
N THR A 7 19.43 -14.19 12.17
CA THR A 7 20.86 -14.43 12.40
C THR A 7 21.72 -13.36 11.75
N HIS A 8 21.32 -12.81 10.59
CA HIS A 8 22.13 -11.85 9.82
C HIS A 8 22.26 -10.46 10.44
N SER A 9 21.28 -10.05 11.28
CA SER A 9 21.30 -8.77 11.99
C SER A 9 21.88 -8.88 13.41
N SER A 10 22.33 -10.08 13.81
CA SER A 10 23.02 -10.26 15.08
C SER A 10 24.43 -9.67 14.98
N PRO A 11 24.96 -9.01 16.03
CA PRO A 11 26.35 -8.55 16.04
C PRO A 11 27.37 -9.70 15.84
N ASN A 12 26.95 -10.96 16.01
CA ASN A 12 27.77 -12.15 15.79
C ASN A 12 27.50 -12.86 14.45
N ALA A 13 26.80 -12.22 13.50
CA ALA A 13 26.52 -12.83 12.19
C ALA A 13 27.82 -13.08 11.42
N THR A 14 28.05 -14.32 10.98
CA THR A 14 29.22 -14.66 10.17
C THR A 14 29.07 -14.10 8.74
N PRO A 15 30.15 -13.95 7.96
CA PRO A 15 30.03 -13.55 6.57
C PRO A 15 29.19 -14.53 5.74
N GLU A 16 29.27 -15.84 6.01
CA GLU A 16 28.48 -16.88 5.33
C GLU A 16 26.99 -16.70 5.59
N ASP A 17 26.62 -16.36 6.83
CA ASP A 17 25.26 -15.97 7.16
C ASP A 17 24.87 -14.81 6.24
N LYS A 18 25.57 -13.67 6.28
CA LYS A 18 25.20 -12.49 5.49
C LYS A 18 25.07 -12.77 3.99
N GLN A 19 25.96 -13.60 3.43
CA GLN A 19 25.93 -14.07 2.05
C GLN A 19 24.68 -14.91 1.76
N LEU A 20 24.32 -15.85 2.63
CA LEU A 20 23.08 -16.62 2.52
C LEU A 20 21.84 -15.71 2.54
N ALA A 21 21.82 -14.72 3.43
CA ALA A 21 20.73 -13.75 3.47
C ALA A 21 20.61 -12.96 2.18
N ALA A 22 21.73 -12.47 1.64
CA ALA A 22 21.74 -11.73 0.38
C ALA A 22 21.15 -12.58 -0.76
N LEU A 23 21.52 -13.86 -0.88
CA LEU A 23 20.92 -14.77 -1.86
C LEU A 23 19.41 -14.95 -1.64
N CYS A 24 18.97 -15.10 -0.38
CA CYS A 24 17.55 -15.21 -0.04
C CYS A 24 16.77 -13.93 -0.41
N TYR A 25 17.35 -12.75 -0.14
CA TYR A 25 16.76 -11.46 -0.47
C TYR A 25 16.69 -11.24 -1.99
N ARG A 26 17.70 -11.66 -2.77
CA ARG A 26 17.62 -11.68 -4.25
C ARG A 26 16.44 -12.51 -4.73
N CYS A 27 16.28 -13.72 -4.17
CA CYS A 27 15.15 -14.59 -4.49
C CYS A 27 13.81 -13.94 -4.17
N LEU A 28 13.66 -13.36 -2.98
CA LEU A 28 12.42 -12.70 -2.59
C LEU A 28 12.11 -11.47 -3.43
N ALA A 29 13.09 -10.63 -3.70
CA ALA A 29 12.95 -9.46 -4.55
C ALA A 29 12.38 -9.84 -5.92
N LEU A 30 12.99 -10.83 -6.59
CA LEU A 30 12.51 -11.28 -7.89
C LEU A 30 11.14 -11.98 -7.80
N LEU A 31 10.86 -12.75 -6.76
CA LEU A 31 9.55 -13.37 -6.58
C LEU A 31 8.44 -12.31 -6.47
N TYR A 32 8.66 -11.28 -5.65
CA TYR A 32 7.73 -10.16 -5.50
C TYR A 32 7.60 -9.36 -6.81
N TRP A 33 8.71 -9.13 -7.52
CA TRP A 33 8.70 -8.53 -8.85
C TRP A 33 7.83 -9.33 -9.83
N ARG A 34 7.97 -10.65 -9.85
CA ARG A 34 7.17 -11.54 -10.72
C ARG A 34 5.70 -11.53 -10.33
N MET A 35 5.40 -11.53 -9.02
CA MET A 35 4.04 -11.46 -8.51
C MET A 35 3.34 -10.15 -8.91
N PHE A 36 4.07 -9.02 -8.88
CA PHE A 36 3.60 -7.75 -9.43
C PHE A 36 3.38 -7.84 -10.94
N ARG A 37 4.37 -8.33 -11.70
CA ARG A 37 4.28 -8.42 -13.17
C ARG A 37 3.08 -9.21 -13.66
N LEU A 38 2.76 -10.33 -12.99
CA LEU A 38 1.59 -11.16 -13.32
C LEU A 38 0.26 -10.42 -13.14
N LYS A 39 0.20 -9.45 -12.23
CA LYS A 39 -1.03 -8.71 -11.88
C LYS A 39 -1.00 -7.24 -12.32
N ARG A 40 0.05 -6.80 -13.02
CA ARG A 40 0.27 -5.40 -13.40
C ARG A 40 -0.92 -4.82 -14.16
N ASP A 41 -1.41 -5.56 -15.15
CA ASP A 41 -2.51 -5.07 -16.00
C ASP A 41 -3.82 -4.94 -15.21
N HIS A 42 -4.02 -5.78 -14.19
CA HIS A 42 -5.13 -5.64 -13.23
C HIS A 42 -4.94 -4.41 -12.33
N ALA A 43 -3.73 -4.16 -11.82
CA ALA A 43 -3.45 -2.99 -11.01
C ALA A 43 -3.76 -1.69 -11.77
N VAL A 44 -3.37 -1.60 -13.05
CA VAL A 44 -3.68 -0.44 -13.89
C VAL A 44 -5.20 -0.26 -14.05
N LYS A 45 -5.94 -1.34 -14.31
CA LYS A 45 -7.41 -1.29 -14.42
C LYS A 45 -8.07 -0.87 -13.11
N TYR A 46 -7.62 -1.42 -11.98
CA TYR A 46 -8.14 -1.05 -10.66
C TYR A 46 -7.82 0.41 -10.34
N SER A 47 -6.59 0.86 -10.57
CA SER A 47 -6.17 2.25 -10.37
C SER A 47 -7.08 3.21 -11.12
N LYS A 48 -7.27 3.00 -12.44
CA LYS A 48 -8.14 3.85 -13.26
C LYS A 48 -9.57 3.91 -12.72
N ALA A 49 -10.18 2.76 -12.47
CA ALA A 49 -11.56 2.70 -12.01
C ALA A 49 -11.75 3.29 -10.60
N LEU A 50 -10.77 3.14 -9.71
CA LEU A 50 -10.78 3.77 -8.38
C LEU A 50 -10.68 5.29 -8.49
N ILE A 51 -9.75 5.79 -9.31
CA ILE A 51 -9.59 7.23 -9.56
C ILE A 51 -10.88 7.82 -10.12
N ASP A 52 -11.47 7.18 -11.13
CA ASP A 52 -12.73 7.61 -11.74
C ASP A 52 -13.85 7.61 -10.68
N TYR A 53 -13.99 6.54 -9.89
CA TYR A 53 -15.00 6.47 -8.84
C TYR A 53 -14.89 7.61 -7.83
N PHE A 54 -13.72 7.85 -7.24
CA PHE A 54 -13.55 8.88 -6.21
C PHE A 54 -13.69 10.31 -6.76
N LYS A 55 -13.30 10.53 -8.02
CA LYS A 55 -13.50 11.80 -8.73
C LYS A 55 -14.98 12.09 -9.00
N ASN A 56 -15.78 11.05 -9.29
CA ASN A 56 -17.21 11.19 -9.54
C ASN A 56 -18.03 11.21 -8.23
N SER A 57 -17.64 10.46 -7.20
CA SER A 57 -18.35 10.40 -5.92
C SER A 57 -18.27 11.71 -5.14
N SER A 58 -17.14 12.41 -5.19
CA SER A 58 -16.95 13.74 -4.56
C SER A 58 -17.87 14.81 -5.14
N LYS A 59 -18.24 14.71 -6.43
CA LYS A 59 -19.21 15.60 -7.07
C LYS A 59 -20.67 15.25 -6.73
N ALA A 60 -20.96 13.99 -6.47
CA ALA A 60 -22.31 13.53 -6.12
C ALA A 60 -22.64 13.68 -4.63
N ALA A 61 -21.63 13.66 -3.75
CA ALA A 61 -21.80 13.83 -2.29
C ALA A 61 -21.93 15.29 -1.85
N GLN A 62 -21.59 16.25 -2.72
CA GLN A 62 -21.88 17.67 -2.50
C GLN A 62 -23.29 17.95 -3.03
N ALA A 63 -24.27 18.08 -2.14
CA ALA A 63 -25.56 18.65 -2.52
C ALA A 63 -25.29 20.06 -3.14
N PRO A 64 -25.94 20.44 -4.26
CA PRO A 64 -25.81 21.78 -4.78
C PRO A 64 -26.19 22.77 -3.68
N SER A 65 -25.20 23.53 -3.19
CA SER A 65 -25.46 24.50 -2.12
C SER A 65 -26.32 25.63 -2.69
N PRO A 66 -27.51 25.94 -2.15
CA PRO A 66 -28.41 26.96 -2.72
C PRO A 66 -27.85 28.39 -2.61
N TRP A 67 -26.81 28.61 -1.80
CA TRP A 67 -26.21 29.92 -1.56
C TRP A 67 -24.84 30.02 -2.22
N GLY A 68 -24.83 30.42 -3.49
CA GLY A 68 -23.58 30.51 -4.24
C GLY A 68 -23.66 31.31 -5.54
N ALA A 69 -24.47 32.36 -5.61
CA ALA A 69 -24.41 33.36 -6.67
C ALA A 69 -24.63 34.74 -6.07
N SER A 70 -23.56 35.35 -5.55
CA SER A 70 -23.58 36.75 -5.12
C SER A 70 -23.01 37.61 -6.24
N GLY A 71 -23.79 38.58 -6.71
CA GLY A 71 -23.28 39.67 -7.53
C GLY A 71 -24.30 40.37 -8.44
N LYS A 72 -25.30 41.07 -7.86
CA LYS A 72 -25.73 42.44 -8.26
C LYS A 72 -26.90 42.96 -7.41
N SER A 73 -26.55 43.93 -6.56
CA SER A 73 -27.34 45.00 -5.93
C SER A 73 -28.80 45.24 -6.38
N THR A 74 -29.74 45.33 -5.43
CA THR A 74 -30.49 46.54 -5.01
C THR A 74 -31.83 46.18 -4.31
N GLY A 75 -32.13 46.83 -3.18
CA GLY A 75 -33.51 47.07 -2.71
C GLY A 75 -34.08 46.17 -1.61
N THR A 76 -34.03 46.65 -0.37
CA THR A 76 -35.00 46.40 0.74
C THR A 76 -36.42 46.91 0.37
N PRO A 77 -37.54 46.64 1.12
CA PRO A 77 -37.61 46.30 2.54
C PRO A 77 -38.60 45.18 2.97
N SER A 78 -38.48 44.78 4.23
CA SER A 78 -39.37 43.91 5.01
C SER A 78 -40.78 44.49 5.21
N PRO A 79 -41.80 43.67 5.53
CA PRO A 79 -42.93 44.12 6.33
C PRO A 79 -43.05 43.38 7.67
N MET A 80 -43.54 44.13 8.65
CA MET A 80 -43.67 43.82 10.08
C MET A 80 -44.66 42.70 10.40
N SER A 81 -44.42 42.07 11.56
CA SER A 81 -45.36 41.22 12.32
C SER A 81 -46.62 41.97 12.78
N PRO A 82 -47.69 41.24 13.15
CA PRO A 82 -48.17 41.37 14.54
C PRO A 82 -48.58 40.03 15.20
N ASN A 83 -48.41 39.95 16.52
CA ASN A 83 -48.94 38.93 17.43
C ASN A 83 -50.26 39.47 18.07
N PRO A 84 -51.27 38.64 18.44
CA PRO A 84 -51.39 38.15 19.83
C PRO A 84 -51.98 36.73 20.02
N SER A 85 -51.61 36.09 21.14
CA SER A 85 -52.06 34.79 21.72
C SER A 85 -53.46 34.88 22.40
N PRO A 86 -54.12 33.89 23.09
CA PRO A 86 -53.63 32.65 23.78
C PRO A 86 -54.61 31.42 23.78
N THR A 87 -54.33 30.41 24.64
CA THR A 87 -55.11 29.15 25.00
C THR A 87 -54.59 27.88 24.31
N GLY A 88 -54.34 26.72 24.92
CA GLY A 88 -54.48 26.20 26.29
C GLY A 88 -54.39 24.66 26.23
N SER A 89 -53.93 24.04 27.33
CA SER A 89 -54.07 22.62 27.70
C SER A 89 -52.87 21.65 27.44
N VAL A 90 -52.26 21.29 28.58
CA VAL A 90 -51.86 19.95 29.06
C VAL A 90 -51.77 18.77 28.08
N GLY A 91 -50.65 18.02 28.14
CA GLY A 91 -50.63 16.60 27.78
C GLY A 91 -49.28 16.05 27.33
N SER A 92 -48.68 15.20 28.17
CA SER A 92 -47.36 14.60 28.06
C SER A 92 -47.15 13.54 26.97
N GLN A 93 -45.85 13.35 26.67
CA GLN A 93 -45.16 12.10 26.28
C GLN A 93 -45.37 11.56 24.86
N GLY A 94 -44.33 11.75 24.03
CA GLY A 94 -44.18 11.02 22.79
C GLY A 94 -42.87 11.34 22.08
N SER A 95 -41.96 10.37 22.08
CA SER A 95 -40.81 10.19 21.19
C SER A 95 -39.48 10.90 21.48
N LEU A 96 -38.56 10.03 21.95
CA LEU A 96 -37.22 9.82 21.40
C LEU A 96 -36.22 10.96 21.58
N SER A 97 -35.59 10.90 22.75
CA SER A 97 -34.15 11.06 22.99
C SER A 97 -33.23 11.35 21.78
N ASN A 98 -32.40 12.38 22.00
CA ASN A 98 -31.07 12.63 21.44
C ASN A 98 -30.97 13.44 20.14
N ALA A 99 -31.31 14.73 20.25
CA ALA A 99 -30.51 15.78 19.61
C ALA A 99 -29.14 15.89 20.33
N SER A 100 -28.28 14.90 20.14
CA SER A 100 -26.85 15.10 20.36
C SER A 100 -26.29 15.67 19.06
N ALA A 101 -25.71 16.88 19.16
CA ALA A 101 -24.91 17.49 18.12
C ALA A 101 -23.76 16.54 17.75
N LEU A 102 -24.03 15.63 16.80
CA LEU A 102 -23.02 14.81 16.17
C LEU A 102 -22.36 15.70 15.12
N SER A 103 -21.10 16.03 15.36
CA SER A 103 -20.15 16.47 14.33
C SER A 103 -20.43 15.69 13.04
N PRO A 104 -20.31 16.29 11.83
CA PRO A 104 -20.56 15.55 10.60
C PRO A 104 -19.56 14.39 10.57
N SER A 105 -20.05 13.20 10.90
CA SER A 105 -19.29 11.99 10.75
C SER A 105 -19.18 11.83 9.24
N THR A 106 -18.01 12.14 8.69
CA THR A 106 -17.70 12.01 7.26
C THR A 106 -17.57 10.53 6.88
N ILE A 107 -18.53 9.72 7.30
CA ILE A 107 -18.62 8.31 6.97
C ILE A 107 -19.06 8.23 5.52
N VAL A 108 -18.09 8.04 4.63
CA VAL A 108 -18.34 7.81 3.21
C VAL A 108 -18.70 6.34 3.02
N SER A 109 -19.90 6.07 2.53
CA SER A 109 -20.29 4.72 2.14
C SER A 109 -19.62 4.36 0.80
N ILE A 110 -18.92 3.22 0.78
CA ILE A 110 -18.19 2.74 -0.40
C ILE A 110 -18.82 1.41 -0.83
N PRO A 111 -19.21 1.25 -2.11
CA PRO A 111 -19.71 -0.01 -2.62
C PRO A 111 -18.68 -1.13 -2.46
N GLN A 112 -19.15 -2.34 -2.13
CA GLN A 112 -18.28 -3.49 -1.85
C GLN A 112 -17.30 -3.80 -3.00
N ARG A 113 -17.72 -3.63 -4.24
CA ARG A 113 -16.84 -3.80 -5.42
C ARG A 113 -15.66 -2.82 -5.40
N ILE A 114 -15.91 -1.55 -5.06
CA ILE A 114 -14.87 -0.51 -4.99
C ILE A 114 -13.90 -0.81 -3.85
N HIS A 115 -14.42 -1.24 -2.69
CA HIS A 115 -13.59 -1.67 -1.56
C HIS A 115 -12.67 -2.84 -1.95
N GLN A 116 -13.20 -3.87 -2.61
CA GLN A 116 -12.41 -5.01 -3.07
C GLN A 116 -11.34 -4.61 -4.09
N MET A 117 -11.68 -3.71 -5.03
CA MET A 117 -10.73 -3.19 -6.01
C MET A 117 -9.59 -2.42 -5.34
N ALA A 118 -9.91 -1.62 -4.32
CA ALA A 118 -8.91 -0.89 -3.53
C ALA A 118 -7.99 -1.87 -2.78
N ALA A 119 -8.55 -2.84 -2.06
CA ALA A 119 -7.78 -3.85 -1.35
C ALA A 119 -6.85 -4.65 -2.30
N ASN A 120 -7.37 -5.07 -3.45
CA ASN A 120 -6.59 -5.79 -4.45
C ASN A 120 -5.50 -4.91 -5.08
N HIS A 121 -5.81 -3.65 -5.40
CA HIS A 121 -4.83 -2.70 -5.90
C HIS A 121 -3.68 -2.53 -4.92
N VAL A 122 -3.99 -2.26 -3.64
CA VAL A 122 -2.99 -2.13 -2.57
C VAL A 122 -2.13 -3.38 -2.45
N SER A 123 -2.72 -4.58 -2.47
CA SER A 123 -1.97 -5.84 -2.41
C SER A 123 -0.99 -5.99 -3.58
N ILE A 124 -1.41 -5.64 -4.81
CA ILE A 124 -0.54 -5.73 -6.00
C ILE A 124 0.56 -4.67 -5.93
N THR A 125 0.25 -3.42 -5.58
CA THR A 125 1.25 -2.35 -5.46
C THR A 125 2.22 -2.58 -4.29
N ASN A 126 1.78 -3.23 -3.22
CA ASN A 126 2.66 -3.60 -2.12
C ASN A 126 3.68 -4.68 -2.54
N SER A 127 3.34 -5.50 -3.54
CA SER A 127 4.28 -6.49 -4.08
C SER A 127 5.49 -5.81 -4.73
N ILE A 128 5.30 -4.72 -5.48
CA ILE A 128 6.44 -4.00 -6.08
C ILE A 128 7.26 -3.23 -5.02
N LEU A 129 6.63 -2.69 -3.98
CA LEU A 129 7.34 -2.06 -2.86
C LEU A 129 8.28 -3.07 -2.17
N HIS A 130 7.74 -4.22 -1.75
CA HIS A 130 8.55 -5.29 -1.17
C HIS A 130 9.66 -5.79 -2.08
N SER A 131 9.41 -5.84 -3.39
CA SER A 131 10.43 -6.19 -4.36
C SER A 131 11.65 -5.28 -4.28
N TYR A 132 11.45 -3.96 -4.16
CA TYR A 132 12.54 -2.99 -4.07
C TYR A 132 13.22 -3.03 -2.70
N ASP A 133 12.45 -3.11 -1.60
CA ASP A 133 13.02 -3.18 -0.25
C ASP A 133 13.97 -4.39 -0.10
N TYR A 134 13.54 -5.56 -0.58
CA TYR A 134 14.39 -6.76 -0.55
C TYR A 134 15.57 -6.67 -1.50
N TRP A 135 15.42 -6.00 -2.64
CA TRP A 135 16.53 -5.79 -3.56
C TRP A 135 17.62 -4.91 -2.92
N GLU A 136 17.22 -3.82 -2.26
CA GLU A 136 18.13 -2.93 -1.54
C GLU A 136 18.81 -3.63 -0.36
N MET A 137 18.07 -4.42 0.42
CA MET A 137 18.65 -5.24 1.48
C MET A 137 19.69 -6.23 0.93
N ALA A 138 19.42 -6.87 -0.20
CA ALA A 138 20.38 -7.74 -0.87
C ALA A 138 21.62 -6.97 -1.34
N ASP A 139 21.45 -5.80 -1.96
CA ASP A 139 22.56 -4.95 -2.43
C ASP A 139 23.47 -4.51 -1.28
N ASN A 140 22.90 -4.16 -0.13
CA ASN A 140 23.69 -3.75 1.04
C ASN A 140 24.55 -4.90 1.57
N LEU A 141 23.97 -6.09 1.72
CA LEU A 141 24.72 -7.28 2.14
C LEU A 141 25.75 -7.74 1.11
N ALA A 142 25.45 -7.60 -0.18
CA ALA A 142 26.40 -7.90 -1.25
C ALA A 142 27.60 -6.92 -1.24
N LYS A 143 27.35 -5.63 -0.96
CA LYS A 143 28.43 -4.63 -0.79
C LYS A 143 29.32 -4.89 0.43
N GLU A 144 28.82 -5.55 1.47
CA GLU A 144 29.62 -6.01 2.61
C GLU A 144 30.43 -7.28 2.29
N ASN A 145 30.00 -8.07 1.31
CA ASN A 145 30.59 -9.37 0.94
C ASN A 145 31.06 -9.38 -0.53
N ARG A 146 31.77 -8.33 -0.94
CA ARG A 146 32.03 -8.04 -2.36
C ARG A 146 32.77 -9.14 -3.09
N GLU A 147 33.83 -9.68 -2.50
CA GLU A 147 34.66 -10.71 -3.14
C GLU A 147 33.79 -11.91 -3.57
N PHE A 148 32.99 -12.45 -2.65
CA PHE A 148 32.08 -13.56 -2.92
C PHE A 148 31.10 -13.25 -4.07
N PHE A 149 30.44 -12.10 -4.03
CA PHE A 149 29.43 -11.75 -5.04
C PHE A 149 30.05 -11.35 -6.38
N ASN A 150 31.24 -10.74 -6.38
CA ASN A 150 31.99 -10.43 -7.60
C ASN A 150 32.43 -11.70 -8.32
N ASP A 151 32.95 -12.68 -7.59
CA ASP A 151 33.33 -13.98 -8.16
C ASP A 151 32.11 -14.73 -8.70
N LEU A 152 30.99 -14.66 -7.98
CA LEU A 152 29.74 -15.29 -8.40
C LEU A 152 29.17 -14.61 -9.65
N ASP A 153 29.20 -13.29 -9.71
CA ASP A 153 28.79 -12.49 -10.86
C ASP A 153 29.72 -12.71 -12.07
N LEU A 154 31.02 -12.92 -11.85
CA LEU A 154 31.99 -13.24 -12.91
C LEU A 154 31.71 -14.61 -13.53
N LEU A 155 31.33 -15.61 -12.72
CA LEU A 155 31.06 -16.97 -13.17
C LEU A 155 29.69 -17.13 -13.82
N MET A 156 28.63 -16.60 -13.19
CA MET A 156 27.23 -16.84 -13.57
C MET A 156 26.62 -15.68 -14.38
N GLY A 157 27.29 -14.53 -14.40
CA GLY A 157 26.70 -13.26 -14.80
C GLY A 157 25.94 -12.59 -13.64
N PRO A 158 25.88 -11.24 -13.60
CA PRO A 158 25.22 -10.53 -12.51
C PRO A 158 23.70 -10.69 -12.57
N VAL A 159 23.10 -10.98 -11.41
CA VAL A 159 21.64 -10.99 -11.28
C VAL A 159 21.14 -9.55 -11.17
N THR A 160 20.20 -9.20 -12.05
CA THR A 160 19.41 -7.97 -11.99
C THR A 160 17.95 -8.26 -11.58
N LEU A 161 17.20 -7.23 -11.19
CA LEU A 161 15.78 -7.34 -10.85
C LEU A 161 14.90 -7.92 -11.98
N HIS A 162 15.37 -7.81 -13.22
CA HIS A 162 14.64 -8.27 -14.41
C HIS A 162 15.06 -9.66 -14.91
N SER A 163 16.08 -10.27 -14.30
CA SER A 163 16.62 -11.58 -14.68
C SER A 163 15.57 -12.68 -14.63
N SER A 164 15.71 -13.70 -15.47
CA SER A 164 14.80 -14.86 -15.49
C SER A 164 14.84 -15.63 -14.17
N MET A 165 13.77 -16.37 -13.86
CA MET A 165 13.73 -17.22 -12.67
C MET A 165 14.75 -18.36 -12.77
N GLU A 166 14.99 -18.88 -13.97
CA GLU A 166 16.01 -19.89 -14.24
C GLU A 166 17.42 -19.39 -13.88
N HIS A 167 17.79 -18.21 -14.37
CA HIS A 167 19.08 -17.59 -14.04
C HIS A 167 19.20 -17.40 -12.53
N LEU A 168 18.17 -16.85 -11.87
CA LEU A 168 18.18 -16.66 -10.42
C LEU A 168 18.41 -17.98 -9.65
N VAL A 169 17.75 -19.06 -10.07
CA VAL A 169 17.88 -20.37 -9.45
C VAL A 169 19.31 -20.90 -9.62
N GLN A 170 19.86 -20.82 -10.83
CA GLN A 170 21.23 -21.26 -11.11
C GLN A 170 22.26 -20.44 -10.30
N TYR A 171 22.12 -19.11 -10.30
CA TYR A 171 22.97 -18.20 -9.52
C TYR A 171 22.93 -18.53 -8.02
N SER A 172 21.72 -18.74 -7.48
CA SER A 172 21.52 -19.05 -6.07
C SER A 172 22.03 -20.43 -5.70
N GLN A 173 21.84 -21.44 -6.57
CA GLN A 173 22.39 -22.78 -6.38
C GLN A 173 23.92 -22.76 -6.36
N GLN A 174 24.55 -22.00 -7.25
CA GLN A 174 26.00 -21.85 -7.28
C GLN A 174 26.53 -21.16 -6.02
N GLY A 175 25.90 -20.07 -5.59
CA GLY A 175 26.27 -19.39 -4.34
C GLY A 175 26.10 -20.29 -3.11
N LEU A 176 25.00 -21.06 -3.03
CA LEU A 176 24.77 -22.04 -1.96
C LEU A 176 25.81 -23.16 -1.97
N HIS A 177 26.24 -23.61 -3.15
CA HIS A 177 27.29 -24.62 -3.27
C HIS A 177 28.61 -24.11 -2.69
N TRP A 178 29.00 -22.88 -3.01
CA TRP A 178 30.20 -22.25 -2.44
C TRP A 178 30.11 -22.09 -0.92
N LEU A 179 28.98 -21.58 -0.43
CA LEU A 179 28.73 -21.43 1.01
C LEU A 179 28.87 -22.76 1.77
N ARG A 180 28.33 -23.84 1.21
CA ARG A 180 28.42 -25.18 1.80
C ARG A 180 29.87 -25.65 1.88
N ASN A 181 30.66 -25.43 0.84
CA ASN A 181 32.05 -25.86 0.81
C ASN A 181 32.88 -25.08 1.83
N SER A 182 32.66 -23.76 1.96
CA SER A 182 33.32 -22.92 2.95
C SER A 182 33.01 -23.34 4.39
N ALA A 183 31.75 -23.70 4.68
CA ALA A 183 31.33 -24.15 6.00
C ALA A 183 31.90 -25.53 6.40
N HIS A 184 32.28 -26.38 5.43
CA HIS A 184 32.94 -27.66 5.69
C HIS A 184 34.45 -27.53 5.89
N LEU A 185 35.04 -26.39 5.52
CA LEU A 185 36.47 -26.08 5.64
C LEU A 185 36.81 -25.29 6.92
N ALA A 186 35.80 -24.79 7.63
CA ALA A 186 35.91 -24.05 8.90
C ALA A 186 35.65 -24.96 10.11
#